data_AF-A0A0S8HEP7-F1
#
_entry.id   AF-A0A0S8HEP7-F1
#
_cell.length_a   1.000
_cell.length_b   1.000
_cell.length_c   1.000
_cell.angle_alpha   90.00
_cell.angle_beta   90.00
_cell.angle_gamma   90.00
#
_symmetry.space_group_name_H-M   'P 1'
#
loop_
_entity.id
_entity.type
_entity.pdbx_description
1 polymer ?
#
loop_
_entity_poly.entity_id
_entity_poly.type
_entity_poly.pdbx_seq_one_letter_code
_entity_poly.pdbx_strand_id
1 'polypeptide(L)'
;FVEIGPEVVHPGPDPEKSRIKYYSENSLIDEVRDWFSWPINNRLRQLRVDELNITEEDMNDLFYWNNVEGLGLISVDKKTGGVQDAKQIGIGETIIVPYIIVFLMFMMLMMSAIPLLTAVMEEKLNRIAEVLLGSVTPFQFMMGKILGGIAVSLTASSVYVIGGVITARYLELGNMIPYDVIPWFFAYLILNIIMVGSGMTALGSACNDNKDAQSLQFPAMLPLILPLFIMMPVIQSPLSSFSTGLSLFPPFTPMLMLLRLSTPVTIPVWQPWVGLIGVLIFTYFSVWAGGRIFRTCILLQGQKPKLANLVKYVVRG
;
A
#
# COMPACT_ATOMS: atom_id res chain seq x y z
N PHE A 1 -10.54 -35.60 -21.82
CA PHE A 1 -9.60 -36.62 -22.31
C PHE A 1 -8.46 -35.95 -23.09
N VAL A 2 -7.34 -36.64 -23.32
CA VAL A 2 -6.17 -36.11 -24.04
C VAL A 2 -6.02 -36.86 -25.36
N GLU A 3 -5.82 -36.14 -26.45
CA GLU A 3 -5.50 -36.67 -27.77
C GLU A 3 -4.08 -36.22 -28.14
N ILE A 4 -3.21 -37.18 -28.46
CA ILE A 4 -1.81 -36.93 -28.79
C ILE A 4 -1.64 -37.17 -30.29
N GLY A 5 -1.21 -36.13 -31.01
CA GLY A 5 -0.94 -36.25 -32.44
C GLY A 5 0.18 -37.25 -32.75
N PRO A 6 0.14 -37.91 -33.92
CA PRO A 6 1.09 -38.96 -34.29
C PRO A 6 2.53 -38.45 -34.50
N GLU A 7 2.71 -37.16 -34.77
CA GLU A 7 4.03 -36.52 -35.01
C GLU A 7 4.49 -35.68 -33.81
N VAL A 8 3.91 -35.88 -32.62
CA VAL A 8 4.24 -35.10 -31.41
C VAL A 8 5.70 -35.29 -30.97
N VAL A 9 6.31 -36.45 -31.26
CA VAL A 9 7.73 -36.71 -30.97
C VAL A 9 8.63 -35.93 -31.92
N HIS A 10 8.29 -35.78 -33.20
CA HIS A 10 9.06 -35.00 -34.18
C HIS A 10 8.16 -34.06 -34.96
N PRO A 11 8.03 -32.79 -34.52
CA PRO A 11 7.10 -31.87 -35.14
C PRO A 11 7.47 -31.62 -36.60
N GLY A 12 6.64 -32.10 -37.51
CA GLY A 12 6.77 -31.86 -38.95
C GLY A 12 6.26 -30.46 -39.35
N PRO A 13 6.24 -30.16 -40.66
CA PRO A 13 5.69 -28.91 -41.18
C PRO A 13 4.16 -28.77 -40.99
N ASP A 14 3.46 -29.87 -40.66
CA ASP A 14 2.03 -29.89 -40.35
C ASP A 14 1.79 -29.71 -38.84
N PRO A 15 1.30 -28.53 -38.39
CA PRO A 15 1.11 -28.27 -36.97
C PRO A 15 -0.04 -29.07 -36.35
N GLU A 16 -1.00 -29.59 -37.13
CA GLU A 16 -2.16 -30.33 -36.60
C GLU A 16 -1.75 -31.72 -36.08
N LYS A 17 -0.79 -32.37 -36.74
CA LYS A 17 -0.30 -33.71 -36.38
C LYS A 17 0.67 -33.73 -35.19
N SER A 18 1.18 -32.56 -34.84
CA SER A 18 2.16 -32.35 -33.76
C SER A 18 1.54 -31.77 -32.48
N ARG A 19 0.21 -31.57 -32.45
CA ARG A 19 -0.53 -31.00 -31.31
C ARG A 19 -0.95 -32.05 -30.30
N ILE A 20 -1.00 -31.63 -29.04
CA ILE A 20 -1.65 -32.35 -27.95
C ILE A 20 -2.94 -31.60 -27.64
N LYS A 21 -4.09 -32.23 -27.89
CA LYS A 21 -5.42 -31.64 -27.67
C LYS A 21 -5.95 -32.12 -26.32
N TYR A 22 -6.25 -31.18 -25.43
CA TYR A 22 -6.83 -31.44 -24.12
C TYR A 22 -8.31 -31.04 -24.10
N TYR A 23 -9.18 -32.00 -23.86
CA TYR A 23 -10.63 -31.80 -23.80
C TYR A 23 -11.10 -31.86 -22.35
N SER A 24 -11.53 -30.74 -21.78
CA SER A 24 -12.21 -30.66 -20.48
C SER A 24 -13.36 -29.65 -20.54
N GLU A 25 -14.30 -29.74 -19.59
CA GLU A 25 -15.44 -28.80 -19.50
C GLU A 25 -14.99 -27.36 -19.25
N ASN A 26 -13.79 -27.15 -18.65
CA ASN A 26 -13.17 -25.85 -18.37
C ASN A 26 -11.74 -25.74 -18.95
N SER A 27 -11.58 -25.96 -20.25
CA SER A 27 -10.27 -26.16 -20.92
C SER A 27 -9.27 -24.98 -20.90
N LEU A 28 -9.70 -23.76 -20.57
CA LEU A 28 -8.85 -22.56 -20.62
C LEU A 28 -8.15 -22.23 -19.29
N ILE A 29 -8.74 -22.60 -18.15
CA ILE A 29 -8.28 -22.26 -16.78
C ILE A 29 -8.25 -23.54 -15.93
N ASP A 30 -7.60 -24.57 -16.45
CA ASP A 30 -7.52 -25.87 -15.78
C ASP A 30 -6.08 -26.10 -15.31
N GLU A 31 -5.86 -26.11 -14.00
CA GLU A 31 -4.56 -26.45 -13.39
C GLU A 31 -4.06 -27.81 -13.89
N VAL A 32 -4.98 -28.70 -14.26
CA VAL A 32 -4.70 -30.03 -14.79
C VAL A 32 -3.99 -29.93 -16.16
N ARG A 33 -4.35 -28.97 -17.02
CA ARG A 33 -3.70 -28.77 -18.33
C ARG A 33 -2.23 -28.35 -18.14
N ASP A 34 -1.99 -27.37 -17.27
CA ASP A 34 -0.65 -26.85 -17.01
C ASP A 34 0.20 -27.92 -16.31
N TRP A 35 -0.40 -28.69 -15.39
CA TRP A 35 0.23 -29.88 -14.79
C TRP A 35 0.60 -30.93 -15.84
N PHE A 36 -0.29 -31.32 -16.76
CA PHE A 36 0.01 -32.31 -17.81
C PHE A 36 1.07 -31.83 -18.81
N SER A 37 1.16 -30.53 -19.05
CA SER A 37 2.12 -29.97 -20.00
C SER A 37 3.56 -30.29 -19.62
N TRP A 38 3.88 -30.29 -18.32
CA TRP A 38 5.24 -30.47 -17.82
C TRP A 38 5.74 -31.92 -18.00
N PRO A 39 5.07 -32.98 -17.48
CA PRO A 39 5.47 -34.38 -17.69
C PRO A 39 5.51 -34.79 -19.14
N ILE A 40 4.55 -34.35 -19.96
CA ILE A 40 4.49 -34.73 -21.38
C ILE A 40 5.68 -34.12 -22.13
N ASN A 41 5.93 -32.82 -21.97
CA ASN A 41 7.07 -32.19 -22.62
C ASN A 41 8.41 -32.74 -22.13
N ASN A 42 8.52 -33.10 -20.84
CA ASN A 42 9.74 -33.68 -20.30
C ASN A 42 9.99 -35.07 -20.89
N ARG A 43 8.94 -35.90 -21.01
CA ARG A 43 9.05 -37.24 -21.60
C ARG A 43 9.32 -37.20 -23.11
N LEU A 44 8.69 -36.29 -23.85
CA LEU A 44 8.96 -36.10 -25.28
C LEU A 44 10.39 -35.65 -25.53
N ARG A 45 10.96 -34.81 -24.65
CA ARG A 45 12.37 -34.43 -24.72
C ARG A 45 13.29 -35.61 -24.46
N GLN A 46 13.02 -36.44 -23.46
CA GLN A 46 13.79 -37.67 -23.20
C GLN A 46 13.82 -38.56 -24.45
N LEU A 47 12.66 -38.82 -25.05
CA LEU A 47 12.59 -39.65 -26.27
C LEU A 47 13.41 -39.08 -27.44
N ARG A 48 13.42 -37.76 -27.64
CA ARG A 48 14.24 -37.11 -28.68
C ARG A 48 15.74 -37.20 -28.40
N VAL A 49 16.14 -37.20 -27.13
CA VAL A 49 17.55 -37.28 -26.70
C VAL A 49 18.05 -38.72 -26.79
N ASP A 50 17.22 -39.70 -26.41
CA ASP A 50 17.50 -41.13 -26.55
C ASP A 50 17.78 -41.50 -28.03
N GLU A 51 17.01 -40.93 -28.96
CA GLU A 51 17.21 -41.14 -30.41
C GLU A 51 18.51 -40.54 -30.96
N LEU A 52 19.10 -39.56 -30.27
CA LEU A 52 20.34 -38.90 -30.69
C LEU A 52 21.61 -39.58 -30.12
N ASN A 53 21.50 -40.72 -29.44
CA ASN A 53 22.59 -41.43 -28.75
C ASN A 53 23.38 -40.55 -27.78
N ILE A 54 22.73 -39.54 -27.19
CA ILE A 54 23.31 -38.69 -26.16
C ILE A 54 23.26 -39.47 -24.83
N THR A 55 24.37 -39.52 -24.10
CA THR A 55 24.47 -40.31 -22.85
C THR A 55 23.60 -39.67 -21.75
N GLU A 56 23.02 -40.46 -20.82
CA GLU A 56 22.21 -39.94 -19.70
C GLU A 56 22.93 -38.86 -18.85
N GLU A 57 24.27 -38.88 -18.85
CA GLU A 57 25.10 -37.90 -18.18
C GLU A 57 25.04 -36.51 -18.85
N ASP A 58 25.11 -36.47 -20.19
CA ASP A 58 24.98 -35.24 -20.99
C ASP A 58 23.55 -34.67 -20.93
N MET A 59 22.55 -35.54 -20.73
CA MET A 59 21.14 -35.15 -20.56
C MET A 59 20.93 -34.30 -19.30
N ASN A 60 21.58 -34.65 -18.19
CA ASN A 60 21.47 -33.90 -16.94
C ASN A 60 22.08 -32.50 -17.05
N ASP A 61 23.15 -32.35 -17.83
CA ASP A 61 23.78 -31.07 -18.11
C ASP A 61 22.92 -30.21 -19.07
N LEU A 62 22.43 -30.81 -20.16
CA LEU A 62 21.58 -30.12 -21.16
C LEU A 62 20.28 -29.57 -20.56
N PHE A 63 19.73 -30.23 -19.54
CA PHE A 63 18.51 -29.80 -18.85
C PHE A 63 18.76 -29.20 -17.47
N TYR A 64 20.02 -28.91 -17.12
CA TYR A 64 20.33 -28.24 -15.87
C TYR A 64 19.76 -26.81 -15.88
N TRP A 65 18.68 -26.61 -15.12
CA TRP A 65 18.10 -25.29 -14.98
C TRP A 65 18.96 -24.46 -14.02
N ASN A 66 19.82 -23.63 -14.61
CA ASN A 66 20.51 -22.60 -13.86
C ASN A 66 19.48 -21.60 -13.33
N ASN A 67 19.24 -21.61 -12.02
CA ASN A 67 18.41 -20.61 -11.38
C ASN A 67 19.13 -19.27 -11.45
N VAL A 68 18.51 -18.29 -12.13
CA VAL A 68 19.03 -16.93 -12.16
C VAL A 68 18.70 -16.28 -10.83
N GLU A 69 19.72 -16.11 -9.98
CA GLU A 69 19.57 -15.41 -8.71
C GLU A 69 19.43 -13.90 -8.94
N GLY A 70 18.34 -13.32 -8.42
CA GLY A 70 18.11 -11.87 -8.44
C GLY A 70 18.97 -11.19 -7.38
N LEU A 71 20.10 -10.63 -7.78
CA LEU A 71 20.96 -9.85 -6.90
C LEU A 71 20.59 -8.35 -6.94
N GLY A 72 20.79 -7.65 -5.82
CA GLY A 72 20.66 -6.20 -5.76
C GLY A 72 21.68 -5.47 -6.63
N LEU A 73 21.51 -4.15 -6.80
CA LEU A 73 22.54 -3.36 -7.49
C LEU A 73 23.82 -3.33 -6.66
N ILE A 74 24.94 -3.58 -7.32
CA ILE A 74 26.28 -3.44 -6.75
C ILE A 74 26.46 -1.97 -6.35
N SER A 75 26.83 -1.73 -5.09
CA SER A 75 27.07 -0.38 -4.57
C SER A 75 28.56 -0.12 -4.48
N VAL A 76 29.01 1.06 -4.92
CA VAL A 76 30.40 1.49 -4.76
C VAL A 76 30.50 2.32 -3.49
N ASP A 77 31.36 1.91 -2.58
CA ASP A 77 31.61 2.63 -1.33
C ASP A 77 32.27 3.99 -1.64
N LYS A 78 31.56 5.09 -1.33
CA LYS A 78 31.99 6.46 -1.67
C LYS A 78 33.28 6.89 -0.95
N LYS A 79 33.75 6.17 0.08
CA LYS A 79 34.97 6.51 0.83
C LYS A 79 36.21 5.71 0.41
N THR A 80 36.04 4.50 -0.10
CA THR A 80 37.15 3.60 -0.41
C THR A 80 37.25 3.24 -1.90
N GLY A 81 36.23 3.57 -2.71
CA GLY A 81 36.18 3.18 -4.13
C GLY A 81 36.07 1.67 -4.33
N GLY A 82 35.87 0.91 -3.24
CA GLY A 82 35.67 -0.54 -3.26
C GLY A 82 34.27 -0.88 -3.74
N VAL A 83 34.19 -1.85 -4.65
CA VAL A 83 32.94 -2.44 -5.13
C VAL A 83 32.42 -3.35 -4.00
N GLN A 84 31.28 -3.02 -3.39
CA GLN A 84 30.63 -3.93 -2.44
C GLN A 84 29.80 -4.94 -3.22
N ASP A 85 30.01 -6.22 -2.94
CA ASP A 85 29.27 -7.31 -3.56
C ASP A 85 27.75 -7.13 -3.41
N ALA A 86 27.02 -7.43 -4.48
CA ALA A 86 25.57 -7.32 -4.51
C ALA A 86 24.96 -8.24 -3.45
N LYS A 87 24.26 -7.67 -2.47
CA LYS A 87 23.51 -8.45 -1.49
C LYS A 87 22.35 -9.17 -2.19
N GLN A 88 22.12 -10.44 -1.83
CA GLN A 88 20.88 -11.14 -2.15
C GLN A 88 19.73 -10.41 -1.48
N ILE A 89 18.90 -9.72 -2.28
CA ILE A 89 17.72 -9.05 -1.75
C ILE A 89 16.59 -10.09 -1.71
N GLY A 90 16.30 -10.60 -0.52
CA GLY A 90 15.22 -11.56 -0.34
C GLY A 90 13.85 -10.95 -0.70
N ILE A 91 12.93 -11.80 -1.17
CA ILE A 91 11.52 -11.44 -1.43
C ILE A 91 10.89 -10.74 -0.21
N GLY A 92 11.31 -11.13 1.01
CA GLY A 92 10.87 -10.52 2.26
C GLY A 92 11.29 -9.05 2.43
N GLU A 93 12.52 -8.68 2.04
CA GLU A 93 13.01 -7.29 2.19
C GLU A 93 12.35 -6.37 1.17
N THR A 94 12.13 -6.86 -0.05
CA THR A 94 11.58 -6.04 -1.14
C THR A 94 10.08 -5.87 -1.05
N ILE A 95 9.36 -6.89 -0.59
CA ILE A 95 7.88 -6.91 -0.65
C ILE A 95 7.27 -6.87 0.74
N ILE A 96 7.67 -7.78 1.64
CA ILE A 96 6.99 -7.97 2.93
C ILE A 96 7.21 -6.74 3.84
N VAL A 97 8.44 -6.26 3.97
CA VAL A 97 8.74 -5.13 4.88
C VAL A 97 8.03 -3.83 4.47
N PRO A 98 8.11 -3.35 3.21
CA PRO A 98 7.36 -2.17 2.78
C PRO A 98 5.85 -2.32 2.95
N TYR A 99 5.32 -3.51 2.64
CA TYR A 99 3.91 -3.81 2.79
C TYR A 99 3.46 -3.68 4.24
N ILE A 100 4.19 -4.30 5.19
CA ILE A 100 3.86 -4.25 6.62
C ILE A 100 3.91 -2.81 7.13
N ILE A 101 4.92 -2.03 6.76
CA ILE A 101 5.08 -0.64 7.23
C ILE A 101 3.90 0.24 6.76
N VAL A 102 3.51 0.13 5.48
CA VAL A 102 2.38 0.89 4.93
C VAL A 102 1.06 0.42 5.51
N PHE A 103 0.87 -0.89 5.63
CA PHE A 103 -0.33 -1.46 6.22
C PHE A 103 -0.48 -1.07 7.70
N LEU A 104 0.62 -1.05 8.46
CA LEU A 104 0.65 -0.55 9.83
C LEU A 104 0.22 0.92 9.87
N MET A 105 0.76 1.77 9.00
CA MET A 105 0.36 3.17 8.95
C MET A 105 -1.12 3.33 8.59
N PHE A 106 -1.62 2.56 7.62
CA PHE A 106 -3.04 2.51 7.29
C PHE A 106 -3.89 2.12 8.50
N MET A 107 -3.53 1.06 9.23
CA MET A 107 -4.24 0.62 10.43
C MET A 107 -4.28 1.73 11.50
N MET A 108 -3.16 2.43 11.72
CA MET A 108 -3.10 3.55 12.67
C MET A 108 -4.02 4.70 12.28
N LEU A 109 -4.18 4.96 10.97
CA LEU A 109 -5.09 5.97 10.46
C LEU A 109 -6.53 5.53 10.60
N MET A 110 -6.86 4.27 10.33
CA MET A 110 -8.21 3.74 10.53
C MET A 110 -8.64 3.82 11.99
N MET A 111 -7.73 3.50 12.92
CA MET A 111 -7.97 3.61 14.36
C MET A 111 -8.23 5.05 14.83
N SER A 112 -7.79 6.07 14.10
CA SER A 112 -8.02 7.48 14.46
C SER A 112 -9.15 8.12 13.66
N ALA A 113 -9.18 7.92 12.35
CA ALA A 113 -10.07 8.60 11.42
C ALA A 113 -11.55 8.25 11.62
N ILE A 114 -11.89 6.97 11.75
CA ILE A 114 -13.29 6.52 11.88
C ILE A 114 -13.89 7.00 13.20
N PRO A 115 -13.23 6.81 14.37
CA PRO A 115 -13.78 7.30 15.64
C PRO A 115 -13.96 8.81 15.69
N LEU A 116 -13.12 9.60 15.00
CA LEU A 116 -13.28 11.05 14.94
C LEU A 116 -14.60 11.47 14.26
N LEU A 117 -14.97 10.79 13.18
CA LEU A 117 -16.24 11.03 12.48
C LEU A 117 -17.43 10.72 13.40
N THR A 118 -17.45 9.52 14.00
CA THR A 118 -18.58 9.06 14.81
C THR A 118 -18.70 9.83 16.11
N ALA A 119 -17.58 10.14 16.78
CA ALA A 119 -17.59 10.87 18.05
C ALA A 119 -18.16 12.30 17.89
N VAL A 120 -17.77 13.03 16.84
CA VAL A 120 -18.31 14.38 16.60
C VAL A 120 -19.80 14.32 16.30
N MET A 121 -20.22 13.35 15.50
CA MET A 121 -21.63 13.17 15.17
C MET A 121 -22.45 12.82 16.42
N GLU A 122 -21.97 11.89 17.26
CA GLU A 122 -22.64 11.52 18.51
C GLU A 122 -22.75 12.69 19.48
N GLU A 123 -21.70 13.49 19.63
CA GLU A 123 -21.72 14.67 20.49
C GLU A 123 -22.66 15.75 19.98
N LYS A 124 -22.81 15.88 18.65
CA LYS A 124 -23.81 16.75 18.04
C LYS A 124 -25.22 16.22 18.31
N LEU A 125 -25.45 14.93 18.09
CA LEU A 125 -26.76 14.28 18.29
C LEU A 125 -27.24 14.35 19.73
N ASN A 126 -26.32 14.17 20.68
CA ASN A 126 -26.62 14.21 22.12
C ASN A 126 -26.60 15.63 22.70
N ARG A 127 -26.49 16.67 21.87
CA ARG A 127 -26.37 18.09 22.27
C ARG A 127 -25.21 18.39 23.24
N ILE A 128 -24.22 17.49 23.31
CA ILE A 128 -22.99 17.69 24.10
C ILE A 128 -22.18 18.83 23.46
N ALA A 129 -22.12 18.86 22.13
CA ALA A 129 -21.41 19.91 21.38
C ALA A 129 -21.97 21.32 21.68
N GLU A 130 -23.30 21.48 21.83
CA GLU A 130 -23.91 22.78 22.14
C GLU A 130 -23.45 23.33 23.49
N VAL A 131 -23.35 22.46 24.50
CA VAL A 131 -22.89 22.83 25.85
C VAL A 131 -21.39 23.13 25.85
N LEU A 132 -20.58 22.29 25.19
CA LEU A 132 -19.13 22.46 25.14
C LEU A 132 -18.71 23.72 24.37
N LEU A 133 -19.43 24.06 23.30
CA LEU A 133 -19.19 25.28 22.52
C LEU A 133 -19.51 26.56 23.31
N GLY A 134 -20.21 26.47 24.44
CA GLY A 134 -20.36 27.58 25.38
C GLY A 134 -19.07 27.94 26.14
N SER A 135 -18.12 27.00 26.22
CA SER A 135 -16.87 27.15 26.98
C SER A 135 -15.61 27.17 26.11
N VAL A 136 -15.66 26.58 24.90
CA VAL A 136 -14.52 26.53 23.96
C VAL A 136 -14.94 26.89 22.54
N THR A 137 -14.00 27.42 21.75
CA THR A 137 -14.29 27.73 20.34
C THR A 137 -14.41 26.47 19.49
N PRO A 138 -15.18 26.48 18.37
CA PRO A 138 -15.31 25.32 17.48
C PRO A 138 -13.96 24.79 16.95
N PHE A 139 -13.03 25.70 16.67
CA PHE A 139 -11.69 25.32 16.20
C PHE A 139 -10.89 24.59 17.29
N GLN A 140 -10.91 25.11 18.53
CA GLN A 140 -10.26 24.44 19.67
C GLN A 140 -10.88 23.07 19.95
N PHE A 141 -12.20 22.96 19.84
CA PHE A 141 -12.90 21.70 20.02
C PHE A 141 -12.50 20.66 18.96
N MET A 142 -12.47 21.06 17.69
CA MET A 142 -12.01 20.22 16.58
C MET A 142 -10.54 19.80 16.75
N MET A 143 -9.65 20.76 17.02
CA MET A 143 -8.22 20.51 17.16
C MET A 143 -7.92 19.61 18.36
N GLY A 144 -8.61 19.81 19.49
CA GLY A 144 -8.47 18.98 20.68
C GLY A 144 -8.76 17.49 20.40
N LYS A 145 -9.80 17.21 19.60
CA LYS A 145 -10.10 15.84 19.15
C LYS A 145 -9.02 15.26 18.26
N ILE A 146 -8.56 16.03 17.28
CA ILE A 146 -7.50 15.59 16.36
C ILE A 146 -6.21 15.29 17.14
N LEU A 147 -5.82 16.15 18.09
CA LEU A 147 -4.68 15.93 18.97
C LEU A 147 -4.84 14.67 19.83
N GLY A 148 -6.04 14.40 20.34
CA GLY A 148 -6.37 13.13 21.00
C GLY A 148 -6.18 11.93 20.07
N GLY A 149 -6.63 12.04 18.81
CA GLY A 149 -6.40 11.03 17.77
C GLY A 149 -4.92 10.78 17.50
N ILE A 150 -4.11 11.83 17.44
CA ILE A 150 -2.64 11.73 17.31
C ILE A 150 -2.07 10.96 18.50
N ALA A 151 -2.45 11.30 19.73
CA ALA A 151 -1.94 10.62 20.93
C ALA A 151 -2.26 9.11 20.92
N VAL A 152 -3.48 8.73 20.52
CA VAL A 152 -3.89 7.32 20.39
C VAL A 152 -3.04 6.60 19.34
N SER A 153 -2.93 7.15 18.14
CA SER A 153 -2.15 6.52 17.06
C SER A 153 -0.66 6.50 17.34
N LEU A 154 -0.10 7.52 18.00
CA LEU A 154 1.31 7.52 18.41
C LEU A 154 1.59 6.45 19.45
N THR A 155 0.70 6.29 20.43
CA THR A 155 0.85 5.26 21.47
C THR A 155 0.73 3.86 20.85
N ALA A 156 -0.31 3.64 20.04
CA ALA A 156 -0.52 2.36 19.35
C ALA A 156 0.66 2.03 18.42
N SER A 157 1.08 2.97 17.57
CA SER A 157 2.19 2.75 16.63
C SER A 157 3.51 2.50 17.35
N SER A 158 3.78 3.18 18.46
CA SER A 158 4.98 2.92 19.27
C SER A 158 5.01 1.48 19.76
N VAL A 159 3.88 0.97 20.27
CA VAL A 159 3.77 -0.44 20.71
C VAL A 159 4.02 -1.40 19.54
N TYR A 160 3.40 -1.17 18.38
CA TYR A 160 3.58 -2.03 17.21
C TYR A 160 4.99 -1.99 16.63
N VAL A 161 5.60 -0.81 16.53
CA VAL A 161 6.96 -0.65 16.01
C VAL A 161 7.97 -1.31 16.95
N ILE A 162 7.86 -1.07 18.26
CA ILE A 162 8.74 -1.70 19.26
C ILE A 162 8.57 -3.21 19.25
N GLY A 163 7.32 -3.71 19.28
CA GLY A 163 7.03 -5.14 19.21
C GLY A 163 7.52 -5.79 17.92
N GLY A 164 7.40 -5.10 16.78
CA GLY A 164 7.92 -5.53 15.49
C GLY A 164 9.45 -5.62 15.48
N VAL A 165 10.15 -4.61 16.01
CA VAL A 165 11.62 -4.62 16.10
C VAL A 165 12.11 -5.73 17.02
N ILE A 166 11.47 -5.95 18.17
CA ILE A 166 11.83 -7.03 19.11
C ILE A 166 11.66 -8.39 18.43
N THR A 167 10.51 -8.63 17.80
CA THR A 167 10.22 -9.89 17.09
C THR A 167 11.21 -10.14 15.95
N ALA A 168 11.51 -9.12 15.14
CA ALA A 168 12.47 -9.26 14.06
C ALA A 168 13.89 -9.57 14.55
N ARG A 169 14.30 -9.00 15.69
CA ARG A 169 15.58 -9.34 16.32
C ARG A 169 15.61 -10.79 16.83
N TYR A 170 14.50 -11.27 17.39
CA TYR A 170 14.39 -12.65 17.89
C TYR A 170 14.43 -13.69 16.75
N LEU A 171 13.90 -13.34 15.58
CA LEU A 171 13.90 -14.19 14.38
C LEU A 171 15.17 -14.04 13.52
N GLU A 172 16.19 -13.31 13.98
CA GLU A 172 17.41 -12.98 13.22
C GLU A 172 17.14 -12.20 11.90
N LEU A 173 15.95 -11.62 11.75
CA LEU A 173 15.53 -10.76 10.63
C LEU A 173 15.79 -9.27 10.89
N GLY A 174 16.55 -8.94 11.94
CA GLY A 174 16.77 -7.56 12.37
C GLY A 174 17.47 -6.66 11.34
N ASN A 175 18.20 -7.25 10.39
CA ASN A 175 18.88 -6.55 9.30
C ASN A 175 17.93 -6.13 8.18
N MET A 176 16.71 -6.70 8.12
CA MET A 176 15.71 -6.38 7.12
C MET A 176 14.92 -5.11 7.44
N ILE A 177 15.01 -4.60 8.69
CA ILE A 177 14.27 -3.41 9.12
C ILE A 177 15.02 -2.14 8.69
N PRO A 178 14.43 -1.28 7.84
CA PRO A 178 15.04 -0.01 7.48
C PRO A 178 14.82 1.01 8.61
N TYR A 179 15.77 1.08 9.55
CA TYR A 179 15.69 1.99 10.70
C TYR A 179 15.59 3.47 10.28
N ASP A 180 16.17 3.84 9.13
CA ASP A 180 16.11 5.19 8.57
C ASP A 180 14.68 5.64 8.20
N VAL A 181 13.76 4.68 8.03
CA VAL A 181 12.35 4.95 7.65
C VAL A 181 11.50 5.29 8.87
N ILE A 182 11.90 4.89 10.08
CA ILE A 182 11.11 5.07 11.31
C ILE A 182 10.81 6.56 11.59
N PRO A 183 11.77 7.51 11.49
CA PRO A 183 11.45 8.93 11.66
C PRO A 183 10.44 9.44 10.63
N TRP A 184 10.57 9.01 9.37
CA TRP A 184 9.62 9.36 8.30
C TRP A 184 8.24 8.79 8.57
N PHE A 185 8.14 7.56 9.08
CA PHE A 185 6.89 6.93 9.49
C PHE A 185 6.14 7.85 10.48
N PHE A 186 6.78 8.29 11.56
CA PHE A 186 6.12 9.13 12.56
C PHE A 186 5.78 10.52 12.04
N ALA A 187 6.67 11.15 11.27
CA ALA A 187 6.40 12.45 10.67
C ALA A 187 5.17 12.41 9.75
N TYR A 188 5.12 11.43 8.85
CA TYR A 188 3.99 11.24 7.95
C TYR A 188 2.73 10.79 8.67
N LEU A 189 2.83 9.95 9.69
CA LEU A 189 1.68 9.52 10.50
C LEU A 189 0.99 10.71 11.15
N ILE A 190 1.74 11.59 11.83
CA ILE A 190 1.17 12.78 12.49
C ILE A 190 0.47 13.67 11.47
N LEU A 191 1.13 13.99 10.36
CA LEU A 191 0.57 14.87 9.34
C LEU A 191 -0.68 14.27 8.68
N ASN A 192 -0.68 12.96 8.44
CA ASN A 192 -1.79 12.26 7.82
C ASN A 192 -3.00 12.17 8.77
N ILE A 193 -2.78 11.98 10.07
CA ILE A 193 -3.85 12.04 11.08
C ILE A 193 -4.46 13.44 11.13
N ILE A 194 -3.66 14.51 11.09
CA ILE A 194 -4.19 15.87 11.10
C ILE A 194 -5.00 16.15 9.82
N MET A 195 -4.45 15.78 8.66
CA MET A 195 -5.08 15.93 7.35
C MET A 195 -6.43 15.19 7.30
N VAL A 196 -6.42 13.88 7.53
CA VAL A 196 -7.61 13.03 7.44
C VAL A 196 -8.57 13.32 8.59
N GLY A 197 -8.04 13.48 9.80
CA GLY A 197 -8.81 13.82 11.00
C GLY A 197 -9.60 15.10 10.81
N SER A 198 -9.00 16.15 10.25
CA SER A 198 -9.72 17.40 9.95
C SER A 198 -10.91 17.19 9.01
N GLY A 199 -10.74 16.37 7.96
CA GLY A 199 -11.81 15.99 7.04
C GLY A 199 -12.90 15.18 7.72
N MET A 200 -12.52 14.17 8.52
CA MET A 200 -13.47 13.31 9.23
C MET A 200 -14.25 14.07 10.31
N THR A 201 -13.61 14.94 11.08
CA THR A 201 -14.32 15.77 12.07
C THR A 201 -15.26 16.76 11.39
N ALA A 202 -14.86 17.33 10.26
CA ALA A 202 -15.71 18.24 9.48
C ALA A 202 -16.94 17.51 8.93
N LEU A 203 -16.77 16.31 8.38
CA LEU A 203 -17.88 15.47 7.92
C LEU A 203 -18.78 15.05 9.08
N GLY A 204 -18.21 14.66 10.22
CA GLY A 204 -18.97 14.27 11.42
C GLY A 204 -19.88 15.40 11.91
N SER A 205 -19.40 16.65 11.84
CA SER A 205 -20.20 17.84 12.18
C SER A 205 -21.35 18.10 11.21
N ALA A 206 -21.26 17.62 9.96
CA ALA A 206 -22.28 17.79 8.93
C ALA A 206 -23.34 16.68 8.95
N CYS A 207 -23.03 15.51 9.50
CA CYS A 207 -23.96 14.41 9.65
C CYS A 207 -25.01 14.69 10.74
N ASN A 208 -26.23 14.18 10.53
CA ASN A 208 -27.32 14.26 11.52
C ASN A 208 -27.79 12.88 11.99
N ASP A 209 -27.32 11.79 11.39
CA ASP A 209 -27.60 10.43 11.84
C ASP A 209 -26.44 9.48 11.46
N ASN A 210 -26.48 8.28 12.01
CA ASN A 210 -25.50 7.23 11.73
C ASN A 210 -25.50 6.78 10.26
N LYS A 211 -26.64 6.88 9.55
CA LYS A 211 -26.75 6.45 8.15
C LYS A 211 -26.01 7.40 7.22
N ASP A 212 -26.16 8.70 7.44
CA ASP A 212 -25.46 9.76 6.73
C ASP A 212 -23.94 9.62 6.95
N ALA A 213 -23.50 9.41 8.19
CA ALA A 213 -22.09 9.21 8.51
C ALA A 213 -21.49 7.99 7.79
N GLN A 214 -22.16 6.85 7.79
CA GLN A 214 -21.70 5.66 7.05
C GLN A 214 -21.63 5.91 5.54
N SER A 215 -22.60 6.64 4.97
CA SER A 215 -22.62 6.95 3.54
C SER A 215 -21.48 7.89 3.11
N LEU A 216 -21.09 8.82 3.98
CA LEU A 216 -20.00 9.78 3.72
C LEU A 216 -18.62 9.26 4.12
N GLN A 217 -18.57 8.25 4.98
CA GLN A 217 -17.33 7.60 5.39
C GLN A 217 -16.58 7.03 4.20
N PHE A 218 -17.24 6.30 3.29
CA PHE A 218 -16.56 5.67 2.16
C PHE A 218 -15.86 6.68 1.23
N PRO A 219 -16.53 7.75 0.72
CA PRO A 219 -15.87 8.80 -0.05
C PRO A 219 -14.71 9.48 0.69
N ALA A 220 -14.84 9.66 2.01
CA ALA A 220 -13.82 10.30 2.83
C ALA A 220 -12.58 9.41 3.06
N MET A 221 -12.76 8.09 3.07
CA MET A 221 -11.69 7.11 3.22
C MET A 221 -11.01 6.76 1.89
N LEU A 222 -11.64 7.05 0.76
CA LEU A 222 -11.14 6.72 -0.56
C LEU A 222 -9.69 7.20 -0.79
N PRO A 223 -9.28 8.42 -0.36
CA PRO A 223 -7.88 8.83 -0.49
C PRO A 223 -6.89 8.00 0.32
N LEU A 224 -7.34 7.32 1.38
CA LEU A 224 -6.51 6.43 2.20
C LEU A 224 -6.47 5.00 1.66
N ILE A 225 -7.55 4.57 0.99
CA ILE A 225 -7.67 3.22 0.43
C ILE A 225 -6.94 3.12 -0.91
N LEU A 226 -7.03 4.15 -1.77
CA LEU A 226 -6.42 4.13 -3.11
C LEU A 226 -4.93 3.77 -3.12
N PRO A 227 -4.07 4.33 -2.24
CA PRO A 227 -2.66 3.96 -2.15
C PRO A 227 -2.41 2.46 -1.94
N LEU A 228 -3.32 1.76 -1.26
CA LEU A 228 -3.17 0.32 -1.00
C LEU A 228 -3.28 -0.52 -2.28
N PHE A 229 -4.15 -0.11 -3.21
CA PHE A 229 -4.35 -0.83 -4.47
C PHE A 229 -3.17 -0.68 -5.44
N ILE A 230 -2.44 0.42 -5.35
CA ILE A 230 -1.29 0.74 -6.22
C ILE A 230 0.07 0.37 -5.59
N MET A 231 0.06 -0.28 -4.43
CA MET A 231 1.28 -0.65 -3.71
C MET A 231 2.16 -1.62 -4.50
N MET A 232 1.59 -2.70 -5.07
CA MET A 232 2.38 -3.68 -5.83
C MET A 232 3.07 -3.08 -7.06
N PRO A 233 2.39 -2.31 -7.93
CA PRO A 233 3.04 -1.57 -9.01
C PRO A 233 4.16 -0.63 -8.54
N VAL A 234 3.97 0.03 -7.39
CA VAL A 234 4.96 0.93 -6.80
C VAL A 234 6.19 0.19 -6.28
N ILE A 235 6.01 -0.96 -5.63
CA ILE A 235 7.11 -1.83 -5.15
C ILE A 235 7.91 -2.39 -6.33
N GLN A 236 7.24 -2.85 -7.39
CA GLN A 236 7.89 -3.43 -8.56
C GLN A 236 8.71 -2.39 -9.34
N SER A 237 8.32 -1.12 -9.31
CA SER A 237 9.02 -0.05 -10.02
C SER A 237 9.04 1.27 -9.23
N PRO A 238 9.84 1.35 -8.15
CA PRO A 238 9.85 2.51 -7.23
C PRO A 238 10.36 3.80 -7.85
N LEU A 239 11.19 3.71 -8.90
CA LEU A 239 11.78 4.86 -9.60
C LEU A 239 10.97 5.32 -10.82
N SER A 240 9.89 4.62 -11.16
CA SER A 240 9.06 5.01 -12.30
C SER A 240 8.44 6.40 -12.11
N SER A 241 8.18 7.10 -13.22
CA SER A 241 7.49 8.39 -13.19
C SER A 241 6.09 8.27 -12.57
N PHE A 242 5.41 7.13 -12.78
CA PHE A 242 4.14 6.80 -12.16
C PHE A 242 4.24 6.75 -10.63
N SER A 243 5.19 5.97 -10.11
CA SER A 243 5.44 5.82 -8.67
C SER A 243 5.85 7.15 -8.03
N THR A 244 6.73 7.91 -8.69
CA THR A 244 7.18 9.22 -8.20
C THR A 244 6.05 10.24 -8.17
N GLY A 245 5.27 10.35 -9.25
CA GLY A 245 4.18 11.32 -9.36
C GLY A 245 3.08 11.10 -8.32
N LEU A 246 2.60 9.86 -8.17
CA LEU A 246 1.57 9.54 -7.17
C LEU A 246 2.08 9.69 -5.74
N SER A 247 3.36 9.41 -5.49
CA SER A 247 3.95 9.61 -4.17
C SER A 247 4.12 11.07 -3.78
N LEU A 248 4.03 12.01 -4.73
CA LEU A 248 4.05 13.45 -4.46
C LEU A 248 2.65 14.06 -4.37
N PHE A 249 1.59 13.27 -4.63
CA PHE A 249 0.22 13.72 -4.42
C PHE A 249 -0.12 13.68 -2.90
N PRO A 250 -0.37 14.82 -2.24
CA PRO A 250 -0.29 14.92 -0.78
C PRO A 250 -1.16 13.92 0.02
N PRO A 251 -2.42 13.62 -0.37
CA PRO A 251 -3.21 12.58 0.29
C PRO A 251 -2.57 11.18 0.24
N PHE A 252 -1.81 10.87 -0.81
CA PHE A 252 -1.17 9.56 -1.03
C PHE A 252 0.29 9.54 -0.56
N THR A 253 0.93 10.71 -0.48
CA THR A 253 2.34 10.87 -0.13
C THR A 253 2.74 10.14 1.16
N PRO A 254 2.03 10.27 2.30
CA PRO A 254 2.39 9.55 3.51
C PRO A 254 2.54 8.04 3.31
N MET A 255 1.67 7.42 2.50
CA MET A 255 1.67 5.97 2.28
C MET A 255 2.69 5.57 1.22
N LEU A 256 2.64 6.20 0.06
CA LEU A 256 3.46 5.78 -1.08
C LEU A 256 4.91 6.23 -0.96
N MET A 257 5.20 7.40 -0.37
CA MET A 257 6.58 7.81 -0.15
C MET A 257 7.25 6.90 0.88
N LEU A 258 6.52 6.54 1.94
CA LEU A 258 6.99 5.61 2.96
C LEU A 258 7.19 4.20 2.39
N LEU A 259 6.26 3.75 1.53
CA LEU A 259 6.40 2.50 0.79
C LEU A 259 7.71 2.45 0.02
N ARG A 260 7.96 3.50 -0.78
CA ARG A 260 9.16 3.60 -1.61
C ARG A 260 10.42 3.66 -0.76
N LEU A 261 10.43 4.46 0.32
CA LEU A 261 11.57 4.55 1.24
C LEU A 261 11.88 3.24 1.96
N SER A 262 10.90 2.36 2.11
CA SER A 262 11.08 1.04 2.69
C SER A 262 11.65 0.01 1.71
N THR A 263 11.64 0.30 0.40
CA THR A 263 12.26 -0.57 -0.59
C THR A 263 13.79 -0.42 -0.56
N PRO A 264 14.55 -1.45 -0.95
CA PRO A 264 16.02 -1.40 -1.00
C PRO A 264 16.57 -0.45 -2.08
N VAL A 265 15.70 0.20 -2.85
CA VAL A 265 16.10 1.15 -3.91
C VAL A 265 16.40 2.51 -3.31
N THR A 266 17.55 3.07 -3.66
CA THR A 266 17.94 4.41 -3.20
C THR A 266 17.12 5.49 -3.91
N ILE A 267 16.31 6.22 -3.13
CA ILE A 267 15.47 7.31 -3.64
C ILE A 267 16.21 8.63 -3.49
N PRO A 268 16.13 9.54 -4.48
CA PRO A 268 16.69 10.88 -4.35
C PRO A 268 16.14 11.59 -3.10
N VAL A 269 17.06 12.09 -2.26
CA VAL A 269 16.74 12.68 -0.94
C VAL A 269 15.75 13.84 -1.02
N TRP A 270 15.71 14.56 -2.15
CA TRP A 270 14.76 15.65 -2.35
C TRP A 270 13.29 15.18 -2.40
N GLN A 271 13.01 13.93 -2.82
CA GLN A 271 11.62 13.46 -3.00
C GLN A 271 10.86 13.36 -1.65
N PRO A 272 11.42 12.74 -0.59
CA PRO A 272 10.80 12.77 0.73
C PRO A 272 10.60 14.18 1.28
N TRP A 273 11.56 15.10 1.10
CA TRP A 273 11.41 16.47 1.59
C TRP A 273 10.35 17.27 0.84
N VAL A 274 10.32 17.16 -0.50
CA VAL A 274 9.28 17.79 -1.32
C VAL A 274 7.91 17.21 -0.98
N GLY A 275 7.82 15.88 -0.81
CA GLY A 275 6.62 15.21 -0.34
C GLY A 275 6.16 15.72 1.02
N LEU A 276 7.06 15.83 1.99
CA LEU A 276 6.78 16.35 3.33
C LEU A 276 6.26 17.79 3.28
N ILE A 277 6.88 18.67 2.51
CA ILE A 277 6.44 20.05 2.32
C ILE A 277 5.06 20.09 1.65
N GLY A 278 4.83 19.27 0.63
CA GLY A 278 3.54 19.15 -0.04
C GLY A 278 2.43 18.70 0.92
N VAL A 279 2.71 17.69 1.75
CA VAL A 279 1.80 17.23 2.80
C VAL A 279 1.56 18.33 3.83
N LEU A 280 2.58 19.04 4.31
CA LEU A 280 2.41 20.14 5.26
C LEU A 280 1.46 21.23 4.72
N ILE A 281 1.66 21.65 3.48
CA ILE A 281 0.81 22.67 2.82
C ILE A 281 -0.63 22.15 2.69
N PHE A 282 -0.80 20.90 2.26
CA PHE A 282 -2.12 20.31 2.08
C PHE A 282 -2.83 20.06 3.41
N THR A 283 -2.09 19.66 4.45
CA THR A 283 -2.60 19.51 5.82
C THR A 283 -3.07 20.86 6.35
N TYR A 284 -2.31 21.93 6.15
CA TYR A 284 -2.74 23.29 6.50
C TYR A 284 -4.06 23.65 5.79
N PHE A 285 -4.15 23.40 4.48
CA PHE A 285 -5.38 23.62 3.72
C PHE A 285 -6.54 22.78 4.25
N SER A 286 -6.30 21.51 4.59
CA SER A 286 -7.32 20.58 5.11
C SER A 286 -7.84 21.03 6.47
N VAL A 287 -6.96 21.47 7.37
CA VAL A 287 -7.33 22.04 8.68
C VAL A 287 -8.11 23.34 8.51
N TRP A 288 -7.69 24.22 7.61
CA TRP A 288 -8.39 25.46 7.32
C TRP A 288 -9.81 25.21 6.78
N ALA A 289 -9.92 24.34 5.77
CA ALA A 289 -11.20 23.99 5.14
C ALA A 289 -12.11 23.24 6.13
N GLY A 290 -11.55 22.25 6.84
CA GLY A 290 -12.23 21.46 7.86
C GLY A 290 -12.75 22.33 8.99
N GLY A 291 -11.94 23.28 9.49
CA GLY A 291 -12.34 24.21 10.55
C GLY A 291 -13.52 25.11 10.15
N ARG A 292 -13.57 25.60 8.91
CA ARG A 292 -14.69 26.40 8.39
C ARG A 292 -15.98 25.58 8.27
N ILE A 293 -15.89 24.37 7.72
CA ILE A 293 -17.01 23.44 7.66
C ILE A 293 -17.50 23.15 9.08
N PHE A 294 -16.57 22.80 9.98
CA PHE A 294 -16.87 22.44 11.36
C PHE A 294 -17.61 23.56 12.10
N ARG A 295 -17.11 24.80 12.01
CA ARG A 295 -17.75 25.97 12.63
C ARG A 295 -19.19 26.19 12.13
N THR A 296 -19.43 25.93 10.86
CA THR A 296 -20.74 26.18 10.22
C THR A 296 -21.72 25.04 10.49
N CYS A 297 -21.27 23.79 10.35
CA CYS A 297 -22.13 22.62 10.37
C CYS A 297 -22.46 22.11 11.77
N ILE A 298 -21.60 22.35 12.77
CA ILE A 298 -21.81 21.83 14.13
C ILE A 298 -23.09 22.38 14.79
N LEU A 299 -23.53 23.59 14.41
CA LEU A 299 -24.75 24.22 14.92
C LEU A 299 -25.96 24.06 13.99
N LEU A 300 -25.78 23.58 12.76
CA LEU A 300 -26.86 23.39 11.79
C LEU A 300 -27.53 22.02 12.01
N GLN A 301 -28.84 22.03 12.30
CA GLN A 301 -29.64 20.80 12.45
C GLN A 301 -30.53 20.54 11.22
N GLY A 302 -30.70 19.27 10.85
CA GLY A 302 -31.78 18.81 9.97
C GLY A 302 -31.56 18.94 8.46
N GLN A 303 -30.43 19.49 7.99
CA GLN A 303 -30.09 19.49 6.56
C GLN A 303 -29.21 18.29 6.20
N LYS A 304 -29.65 17.49 5.21
CA LYS A 304 -28.85 16.37 4.69
C LYS A 304 -27.49 16.85 4.18
N PRO A 305 -26.39 16.20 4.57
CA PRO A 305 -25.06 16.58 4.11
C PRO A 305 -24.91 16.21 2.63
N LYS A 306 -24.92 17.24 1.76
CA LYS A 306 -24.55 17.09 0.35
C LYS A 306 -23.13 17.62 0.16
N LEU A 307 -22.28 16.86 -0.53
CA LEU A 307 -20.89 17.27 -0.85
C LEU A 307 -20.81 18.67 -1.49
N ALA A 308 -21.78 19.03 -2.34
CA ALA A 308 -21.88 20.35 -2.95
C ALA A 308 -22.05 21.51 -1.94
N ASN A 309 -22.78 21.27 -0.84
CA ASN A 309 -22.98 22.28 0.20
C ASN A 309 -21.71 22.45 1.04
N LEU A 310 -20.96 21.37 1.28
CA LEU A 310 -19.68 21.43 2.01
C LEU A 310 -18.67 22.32 1.28
N VAL A 311 -18.54 22.17 -0.03
CA VAL A 311 -17.67 23.03 -0.86
C VAL A 311 -18.10 24.50 -0.77
N LYS A 312 -19.40 24.78 -0.77
CA LYS A 312 -19.93 26.13 -0.61
C LYS A 312 -19.59 26.73 0.77
N TYR A 313 -19.59 25.93 1.83
CA TYR A 313 -19.22 26.36 3.18
C TYR A 313 -17.73 26.67 3.32
N VAL A 314 -16.84 25.96 2.61
CA VAL A 314 -15.41 26.30 2.58
C VAL A 314 -15.17 27.70 2.00
N VAL A 315 -15.89 28.04 0.91
CA VAL A 315 -15.72 29.30 0.18
C VAL A 315 -16.39 30.50 0.86
N ARG A 316 -17.54 30.30 1.53
CA ARG A 316 -18.34 31.38 2.12
C ARG A 316 -18.23 31.52 3.65
N GLY A 317 -17.71 30.51 4.34
CA GLY A 317 -17.56 30.48 5.80
C GLY A 317 -16.29 31.15 6.31
#